data_AF-M0IDX6-F1
#
_entry.id   AF-M0IDX6-F1
#
_cell.length_a   1.000
_cell.length_b   1.000
_cell.length_c   1.000
_cell.angle_alpha   90.00
_cell.angle_beta   90.00
_cell.angle_gamma   90.00
#
_symmetry.space_group_name_H-M   'P 1'
#
loop_
_entity.id
_entity.type
_entity.pdbx_description
1 polymer ?
#
loop_
_entity_poly.entity_id
_entity_poly.type
_entity_poly.pdbx_seq_one_letter_code
_entity_poly.pdbx_strand_id
1 'polypeptide(L)'
;MTERVPEFALLVGVFLGLSAVVSGVVLTGELFRSLLSGVVVCYPFAAFGVVRSDNPTEALSPRLVTVFGAVLGVVMLLVALFERPDDILSGVVASLVVALPPAAYATHFGADVNPLSPGQTLAVTAAVGATFLASAPLFGTLNAVVGLLVGLPGALYADARGLRLTHRQRRLSIVAGVLAGVAVAWLSIVMRLPLAPTTATAAALILAPSLFVAITREE
;
A
#
# COMPACT_ATOMS: atom_id res chain seq x y z
N MET A 1 33.04 -8.11 18.23
CA MET A 1 31.98 -7.87 17.24
C MET A 1 30.80 -7.31 18.00
N THR A 2 30.41 -6.06 17.78
CA THR A 2 29.21 -5.48 18.41
C THR A 2 27.99 -6.15 17.79
N GLU A 3 27.33 -6.97 18.58
CA GLU A 3 26.02 -7.53 18.26
C GLU A 3 25.08 -6.35 17.98
N ARG A 4 24.60 -6.26 16.74
CA ARG A 4 23.61 -5.22 16.40
C ARG A 4 22.31 -5.68 17.02
N VAL A 5 21.70 -4.84 17.84
CA VAL A 5 20.44 -5.12 18.54
C VAL A 5 19.30 -4.48 17.74
N PRO A 6 18.78 -5.13 16.69
CA PRO A 6 17.72 -4.60 15.82
C PRO A 6 16.45 -4.24 16.59
N GLU A 7 16.23 -4.86 17.76
CA GLU A 7 15.14 -4.57 18.68
C GLU A 7 15.18 -3.12 19.18
N PHE A 8 16.39 -2.56 19.37
CA PHE A 8 16.54 -1.19 19.84
C PHE A 8 16.06 -0.18 18.79
N ALA A 9 16.28 -0.45 17.50
CA ALA A 9 15.78 0.40 16.43
C ALA A 9 14.24 0.46 16.45
N LEU A 10 13.58 -0.68 16.63
CA LEU A 10 12.12 -0.76 16.76
C LEU A 10 11.61 0.03 17.96
N LEU A 11 12.26 -0.11 19.13
CA LEU A 11 11.89 0.64 20.33
C LEU A 11 12.03 2.15 20.12
N VAL A 12 13.11 2.59 19.48
CA VAL A 12 13.32 4.01 19.14
C VAL A 12 12.24 4.49 18.18
N GLY A 13 11.92 3.70 17.14
CA GLY A 13 10.86 4.02 16.19
C GLY A 13 9.51 4.18 16.86
N VAL A 14 9.12 3.21 17.71
CA VAL A 14 7.87 3.27 18.49
C VAL A 14 7.84 4.45 19.44
N PHE A 15 8.95 4.71 20.15
CA PHE A 15 9.04 5.85 21.07
C PHE A 15 8.87 7.18 20.34
N LEU A 16 9.57 7.37 19.21
CA LEU A 16 9.47 8.58 18.39
C LEU A 16 8.09 8.71 17.74
N GLY A 17 7.53 7.61 17.23
CA GLY A 17 6.20 7.56 16.65
C GLY A 17 5.14 7.94 17.67
N LEU A 18 5.15 7.32 18.86
CA LEU A 18 4.22 7.63 19.94
C LEU A 18 4.37 9.08 20.44
N SER A 19 5.60 9.57 20.56
CA SER A 19 5.87 10.97 20.91
C SER A 19 5.25 11.92 19.87
N ALA A 20 5.40 11.60 18.58
CA ALA A 20 4.79 12.39 17.51
C ALA A 20 3.25 12.35 17.56
N VAL A 21 2.63 11.19 17.85
CA VAL A 21 1.18 11.10 18.05
C VAL A 21 0.75 11.99 19.21
N VAL A 22 1.36 11.84 20.39
CA VAL A 22 0.98 12.58 21.59
C VAL A 22 1.17 14.08 21.40
N SER A 23 2.33 14.51 20.90
CA SER A 23 2.59 15.92 20.62
C SER A 23 1.63 16.47 19.57
N GLY A 24 1.37 15.73 18.50
CA GLY A 24 0.44 16.12 17.45
C GLY A 24 -0.99 16.31 17.98
N VAL A 25 -1.50 15.35 18.75
CA VAL A 25 -2.84 15.41 19.36
C VAL A 25 -2.92 16.58 20.34
N VAL A 26 -1.92 16.76 21.21
CA VAL A 26 -1.92 17.85 22.20
C VAL A 26 -1.85 19.23 21.54
N LEU A 27 -1.06 19.38 20.48
CA LEU A 27 -0.86 20.67 19.82
C LEU A 27 -1.95 21.03 18.81
N THR A 28 -2.54 20.04 18.14
CA THR A 28 -3.48 20.27 17.03
C THR A 28 -4.92 19.85 17.34
N GLY A 29 -5.13 18.97 18.32
CA GLY A 29 -6.41 18.33 18.59
C GLY A 29 -6.84 17.29 17.55
N GLU A 30 -6.07 17.07 16.47
CA GLU A 30 -6.40 16.12 15.40
C GLU A 30 -5.74 14.76 15.65
N LEU A 31 -6.53 13.69 15.85
CA LEU A 31 -6.01 12.33 16.01
C LEU A 31 -5.59 11.73 14.67
N PHE A 32 -6.35 11.94 13.61
CA PHE A 32 -6.10 11.31 12.30
C PHE A 32 -4.70 11.61 11.77
N ARG A 33 -4.34 12.89 11.63
CA ARG A 33 -3.02 13.27 11.10
C ARG A 33 -1.88 12.86 12.02
N SER A 34 -2.09 12.98 13.33
CA SER A 34 -1.11 12.62 14.36
C SER A 34 -0.83 11.12 14.38
N LEU A 35 -1.88 10.29 14.25
CA LEU A 35 -1.74 8.84 14.17
C LEU A 35 -1.01 8.42 12.87
N LEU A 36 -1.40 9.00 11.73
CA LEU A 36 -0.74 8.72 10.45
C LEU A 36 0.75 9.03 10.51
N SER A 37 1.10 10.22 11.00
CA SER A 37 2.49 10.67 11.07
C SER A 37 3.30 9.79 12.03
N GLY A 38 2.74 9.47 13.20
CA GLY A 38 3.39 8.57 14.15
C GLY A 38 3.70 7.20 13.56
N VAL A 39 2.73 6.59 12.85
CA VAL A 39 2.95 5.28 12.19
C VAL A 39 3.97 5.38 11.07
N VAL A 40 3.89 6.41 10.22
CA VAL A 40 4.84 6.61 9.11
C VAL A 40 6.27 6.80 9.63
N VAL A 41 6.44 7.49 10.75
CA VAL A 41 7.74 7.66 11.42
C VAL A 41 8.32 6.33 11.90
N CYS A 42 7.50 5.36 12.29
CA CYS A 42 7.99 4.03 12.72
C CYS A 42 8.59 3.20 11.58
N TYR A 43 8.10 3.33 10.33
CA TYR A 43 8.53 2.47 9.22
C TYR A 43 10.03 2.48 8.90
N PRO A 44 10.75 3.61 8.80
CA PRO A 44 12.18 3.58 8.54
C PRO A 44 12.97 2.83 9.61
N PHE A 45 12.54 2.88 10.87
CA PHE A 45 13.17 2.14 11.96
C PHE A 45 12.88 0.64 11.88
N ALA A 46 11.64 0.27 11.55
CA ALA A 46 11.29 -1.12 11.29
C ALA A 46 12.06 -1.69 10.10
N ALA A 47 12.14 -0.95 9.00
CA ALA A 47 12.92 -1.32 7.83
C ALA A 47 14.40 -1.49 8.18
N PHE A 48 14.98 -0.58 8.97
CA PHE A 48 16.35 -0.70 9.44
C PHE A 48 16.58 -1.96 10.29
N GLY A 49 15.67 -2.25 11.23
CA GLY A 49 15.73 -3.46 12.05
C GLY A 49 15.66 -4.74 11.21
N VAL A 50 14.78 -4.76 10.19
CA VAL A 50 14.63 -5.91 9.28
C VAL A 50 15.86 -6.10 8.40
N VAL A 51 16.39 -5.04 7.79
CA VAL A 51 17.55 -5.11 6.87
C VAL A 51 18.84 -5.48 7.59
N ARG A 52 18.94 -5.18 8.89
CA ARG A 52 20.18 -5.33 9.65
C ARG A 52 20.20 -6.49 10.64
N SER A 53 19.05 -7.13 10.87
CA SER A 53 18.96 -8.37 11.64
C SER A 53 19.32 -9.58 10.78
N ASP A 54 20.07 -10.52 11.35
CA ASP A 54 20.37 -11.80 10.70
C ASP A 54 19.13 -12.72 10.67
N ASN A 55 18.27 -12.63 11.68
CA ASN A 55 16.97 -13.31 11.72
C ASN A 55 15.85 -12.39 12.25
N PRO A 56 15.27 -11.51 11.41
CA PRO A 56 14.25 -10.56 11.84
C PRO A 56 12.97 -11.24 12.35
N THR A 57 12.71 -12.48 11.96
CA THR A 57 11.47 -13.19 12.30
C THR A 57 11.39 -13.63 13.76
N GLU A 58 12.53 -13.72 14.47
CA GLU A 58 12.59 -14.04 15.90
C GLU A 58 12.03 -12.88 16.75
N ALA A 59 12.43 -11.65 16.45
CA ALA A 59 11.93 -10.46 17.13
C ALA A 59 10.55 -10.02 16.61
N LEU A 60 10.31 -10.19 15.30
CA LEU A 60 9.10 -9.74 14.62
C LEU A 60 8.42 -10.91 13.92
N SER A 61 7.56 -11.62 14.64
CA SER A 61 6.75 -12.68 14.05
C SER A 61 5.92 -12.16 12.86
N PRO A 62 6.09 -12.71 11.64
CA PRO A 62 5.38 -12.26 10.43
C PRO A 62 3.85 -12.22 10.58
N ARG A 63 3.28 -13.23 11.27
CA ARG A 63 1.83 -13.30 11.52
C ARG A 63 1.37 -12.20 12.46
N LEU A 64 2.08 -11.98 13.57
CA LEU A 64 1.72 -10.94 14.52
C LEU A 64 1.86 -9.54 13.91
N VAL A 65 2.93 -9.29 13.15
CA VAL A 65 3.13 -8.02 12.43
C VAL A 65 1.98 -7.75 11.47
N THR A 66 1.50 -8.76 10.75
CA THR A 66 0.32 -8.61 9.88
C THR A 66 -0.93 -8.24 10.67
N VAL A 67 -1.18 -8.93 11.78
CA VAL A 67 -2.35 -8.68 12.63
C VAL A 67 -2.30 -7.25 13.19
N PHE A 68 -1.16 -6.82 13.72
CA PHE A 68 -0.99 -5.45 14.20
C PHE A 68 -1.15 -4.42 13.08
N GLY A 69 -0.59 -4.68 11.90
CA GLY A 69 -0.77 -3.82 10.73
C GLY A 69 -2.23 -3.70 10.30
N ALA A 70 -2.97 -4.81 10.29
CA ALA A 70 -4.39 -4.82 9.97
C ALA A 70 -5.22 -4.08 11.04
N VAL A 71 -4.94 -4.31 12.32
CA VAL A 71 -5.61 -3.62 13.44
C VAL A 71 -5.35 -2.11 13.37
N LEU A 72 -4.11 -1.69 13.16
CA LEU A 72 -3.77 -0.27 13.00
C LEU A 72 -4.44 0.34 11.75
N GLY A 73 -4.50 -0.40 10.65
CA GLY A 73 -5.25 0.01 9.46
C GLY A 73 -6.74 0.21 9.74
N VAL A 74 -7.37 -0.69 10.49
CA VAL A 74 -8.78 -0.57 10.90
C VAL A 74 -8.98 0.62 11.84
N VAL A 75 -8.12 0.78 12.85
CA VAL A 75 -8.15 1.94 13.76
C VAL A 75 -8.05 3.23 12.95
N MET A 76 -7.17 3.28 11.96
CA MET A 76 -6.99 4.46 11.12
C MET A 76 -8.24 4.81 10.31
N LEU A 77 -8.91 3.80 9.76
CA LEU A 77 -10.18 3.98 9.05
C LEU A 77 -11.28 4.45 10.00
N LEU A 78 -11.38 3.88 11.21
CA LEU A 78 -12.36 4.28 12.21
C LEU A 78 -12.13 5.74 12.66
N VAL A 79 -10.89 6.13 12.94
CA VAL A 79 -10.55 7.51 13.29
C VAL A 79 -10.96 8.47 12.17
N ALA A 80 -10.71 8.11 10.91
CA ALA A 80 -11.15 8.90 9.76
C ALA A 80 -12.68 9.03 9.71
N LEU A 81 -13.42 7.95 9.94
CA LEU A 81 -14.89 7.97 9.95
C LEU A 81 -15.45 8.89 11.04
N PHE A 82 -14.80 8.99 12.20
CA PHE A 82 -15.24 9.85 13.30
C PHE A 82 -14.82 11.31 13.13
N GLU A 83 -13.57 11.59 12.74
CA GLU A 83 -13.07 12.97 12.60
C GLU A 83 -13.41 13.61 11.25
N ARG A 84 -13.60 12.79 10.20
CA ARG A 84 -13.73 13.22 8.80
C ARG A 84 -14.79 12.40 8.04
N PRO A 85 -16.06 12.41 8.50
CA PRO A 85 -17.11 11.59 7.89
C PRO A 85 -17.35 11.88 6.41
N ASP A 86 -17.07 13.11 5.96
CA ASP A 86 -17.22 13.52 4.56
C ASP A 86 -16.04 13.11 3.66
N ASP A 87 -14.93 12.63 4.22
CA ASP A 87 -13.70 12.27 3.50
C ASP A 87 -13.20 10.86 3.88
N ILE A 88 -14.07 9.88 3.65
CA ILE A 88 -13.78 8.46 3.91
C ILE A 88 -12.60 7.97 3.06
N LEU A 89 -12.43 8.51 1.84
CA LEU A 89 -11.36 8.09 0.94
C LEU A 89 -9.96 8.40 1.50
N SER A 90 -9.76 9.55 2.13
CA SER A 90 -8.51 9.82 2.87
C SER A 90 -8.26 8.79 3.97
N GLY A 91 -9.31 8.36 4.66
CA GLY A 91 -9.26 7.27 5.64
C GLY A 91 -8.84 5.94 5.05
N VAL A 92 -9.42 5.56 3.90
CA VAL A 92 -9.07 4.34 3.16
C VAL A 92 -7.62 4.37 2.69
N VAL A 93 -7.16 5.49 2.11
CA VAL A 93 -5.77 5.65 1.68
C VAL A 93 -4.83 5.50 2.88
N ALA A 94 -5.10 6.19 3.99
CA ALA A 94 -4.28 6.09 5.18
C ALA A 94 -4.27 4.68 5.78
N SER A 95 -5.43 4.01 5.82
CA SER A 95 -5.56 2.61 6.24
C SER A 95 -4.68 1.67 5.40
N LEU A 96 -4.70 1.83 4.08
CA LEU A 96 -3.84 1.07 3.16
C LEU A 96 -2.36 1.38 3.36
N VAL A 97 -1.99 2.66 3.49
CA VAL A 97 -0.59 3.07 3.77
C VAL A 97 -0.08 2.45 5.07
N VAL A 98 -0.96 2.30 6.07
CA VAL A 98 -0.62 1.68 7.36
C VAL A 98 -0.53 0.14 7.27
N ALA A 99 -1.43 -0.49 6.53
CA ALA A 99 -1.53 -1.95 6.50
C ALA A 99 -0.59 -2.62 5.47
N LEU A 100 -0.24 -1.92 4.39
CA LEU A 100 0.54 -2.49 3.29
C LEU A 100 1.98 -2.89 3.68
N PRO A 101 2.77 -2.08 4.42
CA PRO A 101 4.12 -2.48 4.79
C PRO A 101 4.19 -3.73 5.69
N PRO A 102 3.35 -3.86 6.74
CA PRO A 102 3.24 -5.11 7.50
C PRO A 102 2.81 -6.31 6.67
N ALA A 103 1.89 -6.13 5.71
CA ALA A 103 1.50 -7.18 4.79
C ALA A 103 2.67 -7.60 3.87
N ALA A 104 3.44 -6.64 3.36
CA ALA A 104 4.62 -6.88 2.54
C ALA A 104 5.71 -7.64 3.33
N TYR A 105 5.95 -7.26 4.59
CA TYR A 105 6.83 -7.98 5.51
C TYR A 105 6.39 -9.45 5.64
N ALA A 106 5.11 -9.66 5.91
CA ALA A 106 4.58 -11.00 6.11
C ALA A 106 4.61 -11.88 4.86
N THR A 107 4.41 -11.29 3.68
CA THR A 107 4.60 -12.02 2.41
C THR A 107 6.05 -12.41 2.19
N HIS A 108 6.99 -11.49 2.47
CA HIS A 108 8.40 -11.74 2.26
C HIS A 108 8.92 -12.89 3.14
N PHE A 109 8.41 -13.00 4.37
CA PHE A 109 8.75 -14.07 5.31
C PHE A 109 7.74 -15.24 5.33
N GLY A 110 6.91 -15.39 4.29
CA GLY A 110 6.11 -16.62 4.07
C GLY A 110 5.01 -16.90 5.10
N ALA A 111 4.39 -15.86 5.69
CA ALA A 111 3.38 -16.04 6.74
C ALA A 111 2.09 -16.75 6.27
N ASP A 112 1.81 -16.69 4.95
CA ASP A 112 0.72 -17.40 4.27
C ASP A 112 -0.67 -17.26 4.91
N VAL A 113 -1.03 -16.02 5.26
CA VAL A 113 -2.28 -15.69 5.97
C VAL A 113 -3.51 -15.58 5.09
N ASN A 114 -3.37 -15.44 3.77
CA ASN A 114 -4.50 -15.25 2.86
C ASN A 114 -5.11 -16.61 2.45
N PRO A 115 -6.40 -16.85 2.73
CA PRO A 115 -7.08 -18.10 2.36
C PRO A 115 -7.30 -18.24 0.84
N LEU A 116 -7.24 -17.13 0.09
CA LEU A 116 -7.41 -17.15 -1.37
C LEU A 116 -6.16 -17.68 -2.07
N SER A 117 -6.36 -18.38 -3.19
CA SER A 117 -5.26 -18.73 -4.08
C SER A 117 -4.59 -17.47 -4.65
N PRO A 118 -3.33 -17.53 -5.09
CA PRO A 118 -2.62 -16.39 -5.69
C PRO A 118 -3.37 -15.78 -6.88
N GLY A 119 -3.91 -16.61 -7.76
CA GLY A 119 -4.70 -16.17 -8.92
C GLY A 119 -6.01 -15.49 -8.53
N GLN A 120 -6.73 -15.99 -7.52
CA GLN A 120 -7.93 -15.34 -6.99
C GLN A 120 -7.59 -14.00 -6.33
N THR A 121 -6.49 -13.93 -5.58
CA THR A 121 -6.04 -12.69 -4.95
C THR A 121 -5.73 -11.61 -5.99
N LEU A 122 -5.00 -11.98 -7.05
CA LEU A 122 -4.74 -11.09 -8.17
C LEU A 122 -6.05 -10.63 -8.83
N ALA A 123 -6.97 -11.56 -9.13
CA ALA A 123 -8.23 -11.24 -9.78
C ALA A 123 -9.09 -10.27 -8.95
N VAL A 124 -9.24 -10.53 -7.64
CA VAL A 124 -10.02 -9.67 -6.73
C VAL A 124 -9.38 -8.29 -6.61
N THR A 125 -8.08 -8.22 -6.34
CA THR A 125 -7.38 -6.93 -6.16
C THR A 125 -7.30 -6.13 -7.46
N ALA A 126 -7.12 -6.78 -8.61
CA ALA A 126 -7.20 -6.12 -9.91
C ALA A 126 -8.61 -5.60 -10.21
N ALA A 127 -9.65 -6.36 -9.90
CA ALA A 127 -11.04 -5.93 -10.10
C ALA A 127 -11.42 -4.74 -9.20
N VAL A 128 -11.07 -4.81 -7.90
CA VAL A 128 -11.26 -3.71 -6.96
C VAL A 128 -10.46 -2.48 -7.41
N GLY A 129 -9.18 -2.68 -7.73
CA GLY A 129 -8.30 -1.60 -8.21
C GLY A 129 -8.83 -0.93 -9.48
N ALA A 130 -9.27 -1.71 -10.46
CA ALA A 130 -9.87 -1.21 -11.70
C ALA A 130 -11.18 -0.46 -11.45
N THR A 131 -12.00 -0.90 -10.48
CA THR A 131 -13.24 -0.20 -10.11
C THR A 131 -12.96 1.19 -9.54
N PHE A 132 -11.95 1.30 -8.67
CA PHE A 132 -11.50 2.59 -8.14
C PHE A 132 -10.91 3.49 -9.22
N LEU A 133 -10.09 2.94 -10.12
CA LEU A 133 -9.53 3.68 -11.26
C LEU A 133 -10.61 4.20 -12.22
N ALA A 134 -11.59 3.36 -12.57
CA ALA A 134 -12.68 3.70 -13.46
C ALA A 134 -13.62 4.77 -12.87
N SER A 135 -13.78 4.79 -11.55
CA SER A 135 -14.64 5.73 -10.85
C SER A 135 -13.94 7.04 -10.44
N ALA A 136 -12.62 7.13 -10.58
CA ALA A 136 -11.84 8.32 -10.24
C ALA A 136 -12.33 9.63 -10.92
N PRO A 137 -12.77 9.65 -12.19
CA PRO A 137 -13.30 10.88 -12.81
C PRO A 137 -14.54 11.44 -12.09
N LEU A 138 -15.28 10.59 -11.36
CA LEU A 138 -16.50 10.95 -10.63
C LEU A 138 -16.21 11.37 -9.18
N PHE A 139 -15.26 10.70 -8.53
CA PHE A 139 -15.01 10.84 -7.08
C PHE A 139 -13.65 11.44 -6.73
N GLY A 140 -12.85 11.82 -7.73
CA GLY A 140 -11.59 12.54 -7.54
C GLY A 140 -10.33 11.67 -7.50
N THR A 141 -9.19 12.34 -7.32
CA THR A 141 -7.85 11.77 -7.50
C THR A 141 -7.53 10.64 -6.52
N LEU A 142 -8.06 10.73 -5.29
CA LEU A 142 -7.83 9.70 -4.27
C LEU A 142 -8.37 8.33 -4.69
N ASN A 143 -9.43 8.26 -5.50
CA ASN A 143 -9.90 6.99 -6.05
C ASN A 143 -8.83 6.33 -6.95
N ALA A 144 -8.13 7.10 -7.77
CA ALA A 144 -7.05 6.55 -8.57
C ALA A 144 -5.90 6.02 -7.69
N VAL A 145 -5.60 6.73 -6.60
CA VAL A 145 -4.59 6.32 -5.61
C VAL A 145 -4.98 5.02 -4.92
N VAL A 146 -6.23 4.88 -4.44
CA VAL A 146 -6.74 3.64 -3.86
C VAL A 146 -6.66 2.50 -4.89
N GLY A 147 -7.05 2.77 -6.13
CA GLY A 147 -6.98 1.79 -7.20
C GLY A 147 -5.56 1.23 -7.41
N LEU A 148 -4.56 2.11 -7.38
CA LEU A 148 -3.15 1.74 -7.45
C LEU A 148 -2.68 0.97 -6.19
N LEU A 149 -3.02 1.47 -5.00
CA LEU A 149 -2.63 0.89 -3.70
C LEU A 149 -3.28 -0.48 -3.43
N VAL A 150 -4.39 -0.81 -4.09
CA VAL A 150 -4.99 -2.14 -4.01
C VAL A 150 -4.44 -3.04 -5.12
N GLY A 151 -4.45 -2.57 -6.37
CA GLY A 151 -4.10 -3.39 -7.53
C GLY A 151 -2.64 -3.82 -7.57
N LEU A 152 -1.69 -2.89 -7.37
CA LEU A 152 -0.26 -3.20 -7.47
C LEU A 152 0.22 -4.12 -6.34
N PRO A 153 -0.05 -3.84 -5.05
CA PRO A 153 0.34 -4.75 -3.97
C PRO A 153 -0.35 -6.11 -4.06
N GLY A 154 -1.60 -6.18 -4.53
CA GLY A 154 -2.28 -7.45 -4.77
C GLY A 154 -1.59 -8.31 -5.84
N ALA A 155 -1.07 -7.69 -6.89
CA ALA A 155 -0.27 -8.37 -7.90
C ALA A 155 1.07 -8.84 -7.34
N LEU A 156 1.78 -7.99 -6.59
CA LEU A 156 3.03 -8.36 -5.91
C LEU A 156 2.84 -9.50 -4.90
N TYR A 157 1.73 -9.49 -4.16
CA TYR A 157 1.34 -10.56 -3.25
C TYR A 157 1.16 -11.89 -4.00
N ALA A 158 0.46 -11.86 -5.13
CA ALA A 158 0.22 -13.07 -5.93
C ALA A 158 1.54 -13.65 -6.49
N ASP A 159 2.44 -12.79 -6.98
CA ASP A 159 3.77 -13.20 -7.46
C ASP A 159 4.62 -13.80 -6.33
N ALA A 160 4.64 -13.15 -5.16
CA ALA A 160 5.35 -13.64 -3.97
C ALA A 160 4.83 -15.02 -3.49
N ARG A 161 3.55 -15.34 -3.72
CA ARG A 161 2.98 -16.67 -3.44
C ARG A 161 3.10 -17.66 -4.61
N GLY A 162 3.91 -17.36 -5.61
CA GLY A 162 4.28 -18.29 -6.68
C GLY A 162 3.53 -18.11 -8.00
N LEU A 163 2.68 -17.10 -8.16
CA LEU A 163 2.04 -16.80 -9.46
C LEU A 163 3.02 -16.10 -10.40
N ARG A 164 3.91 -16.88 -11.03
CA ARG A 164 4.88 -16.34 -11.99
C ARG A 164 4.23 -16.06 -13.34
N LEU A 165 4.06 -14.78 -13.69
CA LEU A 165 3.63 -14.38 -15.03
C LEU A 165 4.71 -14.70 -16.07
N THR A 166 4.32 -15.33 -17.17
CA THR A 166 5.22 -15.57 -18.32
C THR A 166 5.73 -14.25 -18.92
N HIS A 167 6.89 -14.27 -19.58
CA HIS A 167 7.43 -13.08 -20.27
C HIS A 167 6.42 -12.46 -21.25
N ARG A 168 5.64 -13.30 -21.94
CA ARG A 168 4.58 -12.84 -22.85
C ARG A 168 3.48 -12.10 -22.10
N GLN A 169 3.01 -12.63 -20.98
CA GLN A 169 1.99 -11.98 -20.14
C GLN A 169 2.51 -10.67 -19.53
N ARG A 170 3.75 -10.63 -19.05
CA ARG A 170 4.40 -9.40 -18.54
C ARG A 170 4.49 -8.32 -19.63
N ARG A 171 4.86 -8.67 -20.86
CA ARG A 171 4.89 -7.72 -21.98
C ARG A 171 3.50 -7.24 -22.36
N LEU A 172 2.53 -8.16 -22.40
CA LEU A 172 1.13 -7.83 -22.71
C LEU A 172 0.52 -6.92 -21.65
N SER A 173 0.81 -7.11 -20.36
CA SER A 173 0.28 -6.25 -19.30
C SER A 173 0.83 -4.82 -19.39
N ILE A 174 2.12 -4.65 -19.72
CA ILE A 174 2.71 -3.32 -19.97
C ILE A 174 2.03 -2.65 -21.17
N VAL A 175 1.93 -3.36 -22.30
CA VAL A 175 1.29 -2.80 -23.51
C VAL A 175 -0.18 -2.46 -23.24
N ALA A 176 -0.92 -3.33 -22.57
CA ALA A 176 -2.31 -3.09 -22.19
C ALA A 176 -2.45 -1.88 -21.27
N GLY A 177 -1.57 -1.73 -20.27
CA GLY A 177 -1.56 -0.57 -19.37
C GLY A 177 -1.27 0.74 -20.10
N VAL A 178 -0.31 0.74 -21.03
CA VAL A 178 -0.01 1.90 -21.89
C VAL A 178 -1.20 2.27 -22.75
N LEU A 179 -1.79 1.31 -23.46
CA LEU A 179 -2.96 1.55 -24.31
C LEU A 179 -4.16 2.04 -23.50
N ALA A 180 -4.43 1.44 -22.34
CA ALA A 180 -5.51 1.85 -21.46
C ALA A 180 -5.28 3.27 -20.91
N GLY A 181 -4.06 3.60 -20.48
CA GLY A 181 -3.73 4.93 -19.99
C GLY A 181 -3.87 6.01 -21.06
N VAL A 182 -3.39 5.74 -22.28
CA VAL A 182 -3.56 6.65 -23.42
C VAL A 182 -5.04 6.80 -23.79
N ALA A 183 -5.82 5.71 -23.78
CA ALA A 183 -7.25 5.77 -24.04
C ALA A 183 -8.00 6.61 -22.99
N VAL A 184 -7.67 6.45 -21.69
CA VAL A 184 -8.25 7.27 -20.61
C VAL A 184 -7.88 8.75 -20.79
N ALA A 185 -6.62 9.05 -21.09
CA ALA A 185 -6.18 10.43 -21.33
C ALA A 185 -6.90 11.06 -22.53
N TRP A 186 -7.01 10.33 -23.65
CA TRP A 186 -7.74 10.77 -24.83
C TRP A 186 -9.23 11.00 -24.52
N LEU A 187 -9.88 10.03 -23.88
CA LEU A 187 -11.29 10.12 -23.52
C LEU A 187 -11.56 11.27 -22.55
N SER A 188 -10.62 11.55 -21.64
CA SER A 188 -10.70 12.71 -20.76
C SER A 188 -10.75 14.03 -21.53
N ILE A 189 -9.94 14.17 -22.59
CA ILE A 189 -9.92 15.37 -23.43
C ILE A 189 -11.24 15.51 -24.20
N VAL A 190 -11.68 14.42 -24.84
CA VAL A 190 -12.90 14.41 -25.67
C VAL A 190 -14.14 14.69 -24.82
N MET A 191 -14.25 14.05 -23.66
CA MET A 191 -15.41 14.15 -22.76
C MET A 191 -15.32 15.31 -21.77
N ARG A 192 -14.24 16.11 -21.80
CA ARG A 192 -13.97 17.22 -20.87
C ARG A 192 -14.04 16.80 -19.40
N LEU A 193 -13.52 15.62 -19.09
CA LEU A 193 -13.46 15.11 -17.72
C LEU A 193 -12.44 15.87 -16.87
N PRO A 194 -12.54 15.79 -15.52
CA PRO A 194 -11.61 16.49 -14.65
C PRO A 194 -10.17 15.98 -14.85
N LEU A 195 -9.25 16.91 -15.09
CA LEU A 195 -7.85 16.62 -15.46
C LEU A 195 -7.08 15.86 -14.36
N ALA A 196 -7.16 16.29 -13.10
CA ALA A 196 -6.38 15.70 -12.01
C ALA A 196 -6.68 14.20 -11.76
N PRO A 197 -7.95 13.75 -11.62
CA PRO A 197 -8.23 12.33 -11.42
C PRO A 197 -7.98 11.48 -12.66
N THR A 198 -8.26 12.00 -13.85
CA THR A 198 -8.06 11.25 -15.10
C THR A 198 -6.58 11.07 -15.44
N THR A 199 -5.75 12.09 -15.20
CA THR A 199 -4.30 11.99 -15.33
C THR A 199 -3.71 11.02 -14.31
N ALA A 200 -4.18 11.04 -13.06
CA ALA A 200 -3.77 10.06 -12.06
C ALA A 200 -4.18 8.62 -12.43
N THR A 201 -5.39 8.40 -12.94
CA THR A 201 -5.83 7.10 -13.44
C THR A 201 -4.97 6.63 -14.61
N ALA A 202 -4.71 7.50 -15.59
CA ALA A 202 -3.86 7.17 -16.73
C ALA A 202 -2.43 6.82 -16.27
N ALA A 203 -1.85 7.61 -15.35
CA ALA A 203 -0.55 7.33 -14.77
C ALA A 203 -0.53 5.99 -14.03
N ALA A 204 -1.54 5.69 -13.21
CA ALA A 204 -1.65 4.42 -12.51
C ALA A 204 -1.73 3.23 -13.47
N LEU A 205 -2.52 3.32 -14.54
CA LEU A 205 -2.64 2.26 -15.55
C LEU A 205 -1.33 1.99 -16.29
N ILE A 206 -0.54 3.03 -16.55
CA ILE A 206 0.77 2.92 -17.23
C ILE A 206 1.84 2.39 -16.26
N LEU A 207 1.89 2.95 -15.05
CA LEU A 207 2.95 2.71 -14.09
C LEU A 207 2.79 1.37 -13.36
N ALA A 208 1.57 0.97 -12.98
CA ALA A 208 1.36 -0.25 -12.21
C ALA A 208 1.98 -1.52 -12.85
N PRO A 209 1.70 -1.86 -14.13
CA PRO A 209 2.32 -3.04 -14.74
C PRO A 209 3.83 -2.89 -14.94
N SER A 210 4.31 -1.67 -15.19
CA SER A 210 5.74 -1.37 -15.36
C SER A 210 6.50 -1.54 -14.05
N LEU A 211 5.97 -1.01 -12.95
CA LEU A 211 6.49 -1.17 -11.59
C LEU A 211 6.45 -2.62 -11.14
N PHE A 212 5.34 -3.32 -11.37
CA PHE A 212 5.25 -4.75 -11.09
C PHE A 212 6.38 -5.53 -11.77
N VAL A 213 6.61 -5.31 -13.06
CA VAL A 213 7.69 -5.99 -13.80
C VAL A 213 9.08 -5.55 -13.32
N ALA A 214 9.27 -4.28 -12.97
CA ALA A 214 10.55 -3.78 -12.47
C ALA A 214 10.91 -4.38 -11.11
N ILE A 215 9.93 -4.52 -10.21
CA ILE A 215 10.11 -5.05 -8.85
C ILE A 215 10.27 -6.58 -8.85
N THR A 216 9.60 -7.28 -9.77
CA THR A 216 9.61 -8.76 -9.86
C THR A 216 10.64 -9.32 -10.86
N ARG A 217 11.60 -8.49 -11.27
CA ARG A 217 12.77 -8.96 -12.00
C ARG A 217 13.79 -9.48 -10.99
N GLU A 218 14.02 -10.79 -11.01
CA GLU A 218 15.20 -11.40 -10.40
C GLU A 218 16.43 -10.88 -11.17
N GLU A 219 17.43 -10.34 -10.45
CA GLU A 219 18.77 -10.03 -11.00
C GLU A 219 19.56 -11.31 -11.29
#